data_AF-A0A5C6FM71-F1
#
_entry.id   AF-A0A5C6FM71-F1
#
_cell.length_a   1.000
_cell.length_b   1.000
_cell.length_c   1.000
_cell.angle_alpha   90.00
_cell.angle_beta   90.00
_cell.angle_gamma   90.00
#
_symmetry.space_group_name_H-M   'P 1'
#
loop_
_entity.id
_entity.type
_entity.pdbx_description
1 polymer ?
#
loop_
_entity_poly.entity_id
_entity_poly.type
_entity_poly.pdbx_seq_one_letter_code
_entity_poly.pdbx_strand_id
1 'polypeptide(L)'
;MPTPQSPTGFRFHGEDASSTSPGGQSRPGLANGDVAPGSVSHSSAPSAQVSSFESRAAEVMKQAQDAFAKTGSWVVFFREILGKEGVVQSAFPDTAGFVQFQQGKQYAELQEMVAALRSQDSSKGDAAEPERMITIRLPKSLHDMLTDESEELNLSINKLCISKLLQRIESRFVPVQQGRRRGRRPGPQGPRKAAVAEQKSND
;
A
#
# COMPACT_ATOMS: atom_id res chain seq x y z
N MET A 1 -44.50 -29.17 9.07
CA MET A 1 -45.60 -28.67 8.21
C MET A 1 -46.35 -27.59 8.99
N PRO A 2 -46.76 -26.44 8.42
CA PRO A 2 -46.53 -25.90 7.08
C PRO A 2 -45.89 -24.47 7.08
N THR A 3 -44.98 -24.20 6.13
CA THR A 3 -44.94 -22.95 5.33
C THR A 3 -46.04 -23.05 4.26
N PRO A 4 -46.57 -22.00 3.58
CA PRO A 4 -45.88 -20.85 2.94
C PRO A 4 -46.70 -19.52 3.06
N GLN A 5 -46.36 -18.34 2.50
CA GLN A 5 -46.36 -17.96 1.07
C GLN A 5 -45.83 -16.53 0.86
N SER A 6 -45.06 -16.36 -0.22
CA SER A 6 -44.88 -15.11 -0.96
C SER A 6 -46.02 -14.94 -1.97
N PRO A 7 -46.30 -13.70 -2.42
CA PRO A 7 -46.82 -13.43 -3.76
C PRO A 7 -45.73 -12.76 -4.64
N THR A 8 -45.34 -13.35 -5.78
CA THR A 8 -45.83 -13.00 -7.14
C THR A 8 -45.73 -11.50 -7.44
N GLY A 9 -44.92 -11.05 -8.40
CA GLY A 9 -44.90 -11.47 -9.80
C GLY A 9 -45.52 -10.34 -10.61
N PHE A 10 -44.69 -9.49 -11.21
CA PHE A 10 -45.13 -8.42 -12.10
C PHE A 10 -44.45 -8.62 -13.47
N ARG A 11 -45.25 -8.87 -14.51
CA ARG A 11 -44.81 -9.02 -15.89
C ARG A 11 -45.88 -8.49 -16.85
N PHE A 12 -45.38 -7.92 -17.96
CA PHE A 12 -46.05 -7.47 -19.20
C PHE A 12 -46.82 -6.14 -19.08
N HIS A 13 -46.85 -5.24 -20.07
CA HIS A 13 -46.56 -5.20 -21.51
C HIS A 13 -45.76 -3.89 -21.81
N GLY A 14 -44.95 -3.74 -22.85
CA GLY A 14 -45.25 -3.91 -24.28
C GLY A 14 -45.43 -2.53 -24.92
N GLU A 15 -45.05 -2.45 -26.20
CA GLU A 15 -45.33 -1.41 -27.21
C GLU A 15 -44.19 -0.49 -27.66
N ASP A 16 -43.90 -0.75 -28.94
CA ASP A 16 -43.18 -0.02 -29.96
C ASP A 16 -43.60 1.45 -30.12
N ALA A 17 -42.66 2.29 -30.53
CA ALA A 17 -42.94 3.37 -31.47
C ALA A 17 -41.67 3.74 -32.23
N SER A 18 -41.59 3.23 -33.45
CA SER A 18 -40.81 3.80 -34.55
C SER A 18 -41.43 5.15 -34.94
N SER A 19 -40.60 6.17 -35.16
CA SER A 19 -41.00 7.31 -35.99
C SER A 19 -39.85 7.73 -36.89
N THR A 20 -40.02 7.39 -38.15
CA THR A 20 -39.34 7.85 -39.35
C THR A 20 -40.02 9.14 -39.79
N SER A 21 -39.28 10.17 -40.24
CA SER A 21 -39.73 11.08 -41.32
C SER A 21 -38.67 12.12 -41.74
N PRO A 22 -38.78 12.69 -42.96
CA PRO A 22 -37.66 12.80 -43.90
C PRO A 22 -37.46 14.20 -44.54
N GLY A 23 -36.43 14.31 -45.38
CA GLY A 23 -36.34 15.26 -46.52
C GLY A 23 -35.80 16.66 -46.20
N GLY A 24 -34.91 17.27 -47.00
CA GLY A 24 -34.35 16.88 -48.28
C GLY A 24 -33.45 17.95 -48.90
N GLN A 25 -32.89 17.59 -50.06
CA GLN A 25 -32.48 18.43 -51.21
C GLN A 25 -31.22 19.31 -51.12
N SER A 26 -30.12 18.72 -51.59
CA SER A 26 -29.32 19.08 -52.78
C SER A 26 -29.06 20.55 -53.18
N ARG A 27 -27.76 20.78 -53.45
CA ARG A 27 -27.11 21.30 -54.70
C ARG A 27 -26.32 22.65 -54.60
N PRO A 28 -25.39 22.95 -55.55
CA PRO A 28 -23.95 23.07 -55.28
C PRO A 28 -23.34 24.45 -55.58
N GLY A 29 -22.11 24.69 -55.14
CA GLY A 29 -21.34 25.87 -55.55
C GLY A 29 -19.83 25.70 -55.32
N LEU A 30 -19.07 25.65 -56.42
CA LEU A 30 -17.61 25.74 -56.42
C LEU A 30 -17.16 27.18 -56.09
N ALA A 31 -16.11 27.35 -55.29
CA ALA A 31 -15.08 28.36 -55.50
C ALA A 31 -13.83 28.09 -54.66
N ASN A 32 -12.68 28.15 -55.32
CA ASN A 32 -11.32 27.96 -54.82
C ASN A 32 -10.92 28.98 -53.74
N GLY A 33 -10.01 28.56 -52.87
CA GLY A 33 -9.24 29.42 -51.98
C GLY A 33 -8.14 28.63 -51.29
N ASP A 34 -6.97 28.59 -51.92
CA ASP A 34 -5.70 28.11 -51.36
C ASP A 34 -5.41 28.70 -49.97
N VAL A 35 -5.24 27.83 -48.97
CA VAL A 35 -4.45 28.14 -47.76
C VAL A 35 -3.58 26.93 -47.44
N ALA A 36 -2.27 27.16 -47.49
CA ALA A 36 -1.19 26.24 -47.21
C ALA A 36 -1.22 25.67 -45.76
N PRO A 37 -0.53 24.56 -45.49
CA PRO A 37 -0.77 23.72 -44.33
C PRO A 37 -0.02 24.24 -43.09
N GLY A 38 -0.78 24.77 -42.13
CA GLY A 38 -0.31 24.95 -40.76
C GLY A 38 -0.28 23.60 -40.04
N SER A 39 0.86 22.92 -40.12
CA SER A 39 1.18 21.70 -39.37
C SER A 39 1.11 21.95 -37.86
N VAL A 40 -0.05 21.75 -37.24
CA VAL A 40 -0.14 21.53 -35.80
C VAL A 40 0.18 20.06 -35.52
N SER A 41 1.47 19.78 -35.50
CA SER A 41 2.04 18.55 -34.96
C SER A 41 1.73 18.46 -33.46
N HIS A 42 0.56 17.94 -33.10
CA HIS A 42 0.34 17.36 -31.79
C HIS A 42 0.88 15.91 -31.80
N SER A 43 2.20 15.80 -31.96
CA SER A 43 2.96 14.65 -31.46
C SER A 43 3.18 14.94 -29.97
N SER A 44 2.88 14.08 -28.99
CA SER A 44 3.56 12.79 -28.85
C SER A 44 3.08 12.02 -27.60
N ALA A 45 2.77 10.75 -27.82
CA ALA A 45 2.99 9.55 -27.00
C ALA A 45 2.86 9.61 -25.45
N PRO A 46 1.83 8.93 -24.87
CA PRO A 46 1.91 8.40 -23.51
C PRO A 46 2.73 7.08 -23.39
N SER A 47 3.15 6.46 -24.49
CA SER A 47 3.66 5.08 -24.51
C SER A 47 5.11 4.89 -24.02
N ALA A 48 5.99 5.89 -24.13
CA ALA A 48 7.40 5.75 -23.76
C ALA A 48 7.63 5.76 -22.24
N GLN A 49 6.80 6.49 -21.48
CA GLN A 49 6.91 6.51 -20.02
C GLN A 49 6.28 5.28 -19.37
N VAL A 50 5.19 4.76 -19.94
CA VAL A 50 4.51 3.54 -19.45
C VAL A 50 5.44 2.33 -19.55
N SER A 51 6.13 2.13 -20.68
CA SER A 51 7.09 1.02 -20.82
C SER A 51 8.26 1.12 -19.83
N SER A 52 8.74 2.33 -19.52
CA SER A 52 9.79 2.53 -18.53
C SER A 52 9.33 2.28 -17.08
N PHE A 53 8.06 2.57 -16.76
CA PHE A 53 7.50 2.30 -15.44
C PHE A 53 7.30 0.80 -15.23
N GLU A 54 6.65 0.14 -16.18
CA GLU A 54 6.38 -1.30 -16.13
C GLU A 54 7.68 -2.11 -16.12
N SER A 55 8.69 -1.71 -16.91
CA SER A 55 10.01 -2.34 -16.90
C SER A 55 10.69 -2.24 -15.53
N ARG A 56 10.69 -1.05 -14.90
CA ARG A 56 11.23 -0.86 -13.55
C ARG A 56 10.48 -1.67 -12.50
N ALA A 57 9.14 -1.71 -12.58
CA ALA A 57 8.32 -2.52 -11.70
C ALA A 57 8.62 -4.02 -11.84
N ALA A 58 8.81 -4.51 -13.07
CA ALA A 58 9.20 -5.89 -13.34
C ALA A 58 10.61 -6.20 -12.82
N GLU A 59 11.55 -5.27 -12.96
CA GLU A 59 12.90 -5.42 -12.43
C GLU A 59 12.92 -5.50 -10.90
N VAL A 60 12.14 -4.65 -10.22
CA VAL A 60 11.93 -4.73 -8.77
C VAL A 60 11.42 -6.10 -8.37
N MET A 61 10.40 -6.63 -9.07
CA MET A 61 9.82 -7.94 -8.77
C MET A 61 10.82 -9.07 -8.97
N LYS A 62 11.63 -9.03 -10.04
CA LYS A 62 12.68 -10.01 -10.28
C LYS A 62 13.69 -10.04 -9.13
N GLN A 63 14.17 -8.86 -8.72
CA GLN A 63 15.13 -8.76 -7.61
C GLN A 63 14.50 -9.22 -6.28
N ALA A 64 13.23 -8.90 -6.04
CA ALA A 64 12.51 -9.35 -4.87
C ALA A 64 12.34 -10.89 -4.84
N GLN A 65 11.97 -11.51 -5.96
CA GLN A 65 11.86 -12.97 -6.05
C GLN A 65 13.21 -13.66 -5.79
N ASP A 66 14.29 -13.12 -6.37
CA ASP A 66 15.64 -13.61 -6.12
C ASP A 66 16.05 -13.49 -4.64
N ALA A 67 15.71 -12.36 -3.99
CA ALA A 67 15.98 -12.15 -2.57
C ALA A 67 15.12 -13.06 -1.68
N PHE A 68 13.84 -13.23 -2.00
CA PHE A 68 12.92 -14.11 -1.27
C PHE A 68 13.38 -15.58 -1.31
N ALA A 69 13.91 -16.04 -2.44
CA ALA A 69 14.42 -17.40 -2.57
C ALA A 69 15.74 -17.64 -1.81
N LYS A 70 16.57 -16.60 -1.65
CA LYS A 70 17.89 -16.69 -1.00
C LYS A 70 17.84 -16.44 0.50
N THR A 71 16.92 -15.59 0.93
CA THR A 71 16.90 -15.01 2.28
C THR A 71 15.76 -15.58 3.08
N GLY A 72 16.08 -16.24 4.22
CA GLY A 72 15.08 -16.68 5.20
C GLY A 72 14.69 -15.62 6.24
N SER A 73 15.37 -14.46 6.24
CA SER A 73 15.10 -13.34 7.16
C SER A 73 14.22 -12.27 6.51
N TRP A 74 13.06 -12.00 7.12
CA TRP A 74 12.19 -10.91 6.69
C TRP A 74 12.84 -9.53 6.91
N VAL A 75 13.73 -9.37 7.88
CA VAL A 75 14.41 -8.09 8.18
C VAL A 75 15.35 -7.74 7.05
N VAL A 76 16.17 -8.71 6.62
CA VAL A 76 17.10 -8.53 5.49
C VAL A 76 16.31 -8.24 4.20
N PHE A 77 15.27 -9.04 3.92
CA PHE A 77 14.41 -8.81 2.76
C PHE A 77 13.78 -7.41 2.78
N PHE A 78 13.20 -7.01 3.92
CA PHE A 78 12.59 -5.69 4.05
C PHE A 78 13.60 -4.58 3.80
N ARG A 79 14.79 -4.65 4.41
CA ARG A 79 15.83 -3.64 4.25
C ARG A 79 16.30 -3.51 2.81
N GLU A 80 16.56 -4.62 2.13
CA GLU A 80 17.10 -4.63 0.76
C GLU A 80 16.07 -4.23 -0.28
N ILE A 81 14.81 -4.64 -0.13
CA ILE A 81 13.76 -4.38 -1.13
C ILE A 81 12.97 -3.11 -0.81
N LEU A 82 12.39 -3.05 0.38
CA LEU A 82 11.41 -2.02 0.78
C LEU A 82 12.01 -0.91 1.66
N GLY A 83 13.24 -1.08 2.12
CA GLY A 83 13.92 -0.16 3.01
C GLY A 83 14.17 1.20 2.37
N LYS A 84 14.64 2.15 3.19
CA LYS A 84 14.91 3.53 2.75
C LYS A 84 15.92 3.60 1.58
N GLU A 85 16.85 2.67 1.52
CA GLU A 85 17.87 2.53 0.47
C GLU A 85 17.65 1.26 -0.36
N GLY A 86 16.43 0.70 -0.30
CA GLY A 86 16.10 -0.53 -0.98
C GLY A 86 15.80 -0.35 -2.47
N VAL A 87 15.69 -1.48 -3.16
CA VAL A 87 15.48 -1.56 -4.61
C VAL A 87 14.27 -0.71 -5.07
N VAL A 88 13.17 -0.71 -4.32
CA VAL A 88 11.98 0.07 -4.67
C VAL A 88 12.26 1.58 -4.67
N GLN A 89 13.01 2.08 -3.69
CA GLN A 89 13.38 3.50 -3.61
C GLN A 89 14.35 3.90 -4.73
N SER A 90 15.29 3.01 -5.10
CA SER A 90 16.19 3.25 -6.23
C SER A 90 15.47 3.26 -7.57
N ALA A 91 14.47 2.39 -7.77
CA ALA A 91 13.69 2.31 -9.00
C ALA A 91 12.70 3.47 -9.17
N PHE A 92 12.14 3.96 -8.05
CA PHE A 92 11.15 5.03 -8.03
C PHE A 92 11.58 6.17 -7.08
N PRO A 93 12.61 6.97 -7.47
CA PRO A 93 13.09 8.08 -6.65
C PRO A 93 12.10 9.25 -6.58
N ASP A 94 11.21 9.35 -7.56
CA ASP A 94 10.14 10.36 -7.57
C ASP A 94 8.94 9.92 -6.72
N THR A 95 8.35 10.88 -6.00
CA THR A 95 7.25 10.61 -5.06
C THR A 95 5.99 10.13 -5.79
N ALA A 96 5.66 10.69 -6.96
CA ALA A 96 4.47 10.28 -7.70
C ALA A 96 4.64 8.86 -8.25
N GLY A 97 5.81 8.55 -8.81
CA GLY A 97 6.14 7.21 -9.28
C GLY A 97 6.11 6.15 -8.16
N PHE A 98 6.66 6.46 -7.00
CA PHE A 98 6.64 5.56 -5.84
C PHE A 98 5.21 5.31 -5.34
N VAL A 99 4.40 6.36 -5.22
CA VAL A 99 2.99 6.24 -4.82
C VAL A 99 2.19 5.40 -5.82
N GLN A 100 2.42 5.60 -7.13
CA GLN A 100 1.79 4.80 -8.18
C GLN A 100 2.18 3.31 -8.07
N PHE A 101 3.47 3.01 -7.84
CA PHE A 101 3.93 1.64 -7.65
C PHE A 101 3.29 0.98 -6.41
N GLN A 102 3.18 1.71 -5.30
CA GLN A 102 2.56 1.21 -4.07
C GLN A 102 1.07 0.87 -4.22
N GLN A 103 0.38 1.48 -5.18
CA GLN A 103 -1.02 1.16 -5.50
C GLN A 103 -1.14 -0.02 -6.49
N GLY A 104 -0.03 -0.46 -7.07
CA GLY A 104 0.03 -1.54 -8.04
C GLY A 104 0.00 -2.93 -7.42
N LYS A 105 -0.27 -3.93 -8.27
CA LYS A 105 -0.31 -5.35 -7.87
C LYS A 105 1.05 -5.86 -7.41
N GLN A 106 2.13 -5.37 -8.01
CA GLN A 106 3.50 -5.74 -7.67
C GLN A 106 3.80 -5.42 -6.20
N TYR A 107 3.38 -4.26 -5.71
CA TYR A 107 3.60 -3.90 -4.31
C TYR A 107 2.79 -4.77 -3.35
N ALA A 108 1.57 -5.17 -3.73
CA ALA A 108 0.79 -6.13 -2.95
C ALA A 108 1.52 -7.49 -2.84
N GLU A 109 2.10 -7.97 -3.95
CA GLU A 109 2.91 -9.20 -3.96
C GLU A 109 4.17 -9.08 -3.09
N LEU A 110 4.84 -7.91 -3.09
CA LEU A 110 5.96 -7.65 -2.15
C LEU A 110 5.51 -7.75 -0.68
N GLN A 111 4.32 -7.22 -0.35
CA GLN A 111 3.77 -7.29 1.00
C GLN A 111 3.41 -8.73 1.40
N GLU A 112 2.89 -9.54 0.47
CA GLU A 112 2.65 -10.96 0.68
C GLU A 112 3.94 -11.74 0.94
N MET A 113 5.01 -11.47 0.19
CA MET A 113 6.33 -12.06 0.44
C MET A 113 6.87 -11.70 1.84
N VAL A 114 6.74 -10.44 2.26
CA VAL A 114 7.13 -10.03 3.63
C VAL A 114 6.31 -10.77 4.68
N ALA A 115 4.99 -10.87 4.49
CA ALA A 115 4.11 -11.58 5.41
C ALA A 115 4.48 -13.07 5.52
N ALA A 116 4.81 -13.71 4.38
CA ALA A 116 5.26 -15.09 4.35
C ALA A 116 6.57 -15.29 5.13
N LEU A 117 7.60 -14.46 4.89
CA LEU A 117 8.86 -14.55 5.65
C LEU A 117 8.63 -14.33 7.16
N ARG A 118 7.78 -13.38 7.55
CA ARG A 118 7.42 -13.12 8.95
C ARG A 118 6.64 -14.25 9.62
N SER A 119 5.93 -15.06 8.85
CA SER A 119 5.21 -16.21 9.38
C SER A 119 6.18 -17.34 9.78
N GLN A 120 7.29 -17.46 9.04
CA GLN A 120 8.31 -18.49 9.23
C GLN A 120 9.41 -18.06 10.20
N ASP A 121 9.60 -16.75 10.39
CA ASP A 121 10.62 -16.23 11.29
C ASP A 121 10.30 -16.53 12.75
N SER A 122 11.00 -17.54 13.29
CA SER A 122 11.01 -17.90 14.71
C SER A 122 12.12 -17.19 15.49
N SER A 123 12.96 -16.40 14.83
CA SER A 123 14.17 -15.82 15.42
C SER A 123 13.81 -14.74 16.41
N LYS A 124 13.94 -15.04 17.70
CA LYS A 124 13.85 -14.05 18.78
C LYS A 124 15.11 -13.20 18.79
N GLY A 125 15.13 -12.17 17.94
CA GLY A 125 16.23 -11.22 17.80
C GLY A 125 17.10 -11.56 16.61
N ASP A 126 16.78 -10.95 15.47
CA ASP A 126 17.61 -11.06 14.28
C ASP A 126 18.90 -10.25 14.51
N ALA A 127 20.04 -10.93 14.63
CA ALA A 127 21.35 -10.28 14.73
C ALA A 127 21.71 -9.47 13.47
N ALA A 128 20.94 -9.62 12.39
CA ALA A 128 21.14 -8.91 11.14
C ALA A 128 20.89 -7.40 11.22
N GLU A 129 20.17 -6.89 12.24
CA GLU A 129 19.93 -5.46 12.37
C GLU A 129 19.69 -5.00 13.82
N PRO A 130 20.31 -3.90 14.29
CA PRO A 130 20.05 -3.38 15.62
C PRO A 130 18.62 -2.84 15.73
N GLU A 131 17.86 -3.37 16.70
CA GLU A 131 16.50 -2.93 16.96
C GLU A 131 16.43 -1.52 17.57
N ARG A 132 15.42 -0.76 17.16
CA ARG A 132 15.09 0.55 17.74
C ARG A 132 13.67 0.52 18.30
N MET A 133 13.54 0.88 19.58
CA MET A 133 12.24 0.90 20.24
C MET A 133 11.52 2.23 20.01
N ILE A 134 10.26 2.14 19.58
CA ILE A 134 9.29 3.24 19.63
C ILE A 134 8.32 3.01 20.79
N THR A 135 8.06 4.04 21.59
CA THR A 135 7.06 3.98 22.66
C THR A 135 5.90 4.88 22.29
N ILE A 136 4.71 4.29 22.11
CA ILE A 136 3.49 4.99 21.74
C ILE A 136 2.53 4.98 22.93
N ARG A 137 1.89 6.11 23.21
CA ARG A 137 0.79 6.19 24.19
C ARG A 137 -0.52 5.99 23.45
N LEU A 138 -1.25 4.92 23.75
CA LEU A 138 -2.54 4.62 23.16
C LEU A 138 -3.67 4.88 24.18
N PRO A 139 -4.85 5.36 23.75
CA PRO A 139 -6.06 5.30 24.56
C PRO A 139 -6.36 3.86 24.99
N LYS A 140 -6.89 3.68 26.20
CA LYS A 140 -7.19 2.34 26.74
C LYS A 140 -8.10 1.52 25.80
N SER A 141 -9.17 2.12 25.29
CA SER A 141 -10.11 1.45 24.39
C SER A 141 -9.44 0.93 23.11
N LEU A 142 -8.48 1.67 22.54
CA LEU A 142 -7.73 1.23 21.36
C LEU A 142 -6.77 0.10 21.70
N HIS A 143 -6.13 0.17 22.87
CA HIS A 143 -5.26 -0.91 23.34
C HIS A 143 -6.06 -2.21 23.52
N ASP A 144 -7.20 -2.14 24.20
CA ASP A 144 -8.05 -3.31 24.47
C ASP A 144 -8.53 -3.96 23.16
N MET A 145 -8.96 -3.15 22.17
CA MET A 145 -9.30 -3.65 20.84
C MET A 145 -8.13 -4.35 20.13
N LEU A 146 -6.90 -3.84 20.27
CA LEU A 146 -5.70 -4.49 19.70
C LEU A 146 -5.34 -5.79 20.44
N THR A 147 -5.62 -5.87 21.73
CA THR A 147 -5.46 -7.10 22.52
C THR A 147 -6.42 -8.16 22.00
N ASP A 148 -7.71 -7.85 21.91
CA ASP A 148 -8.74 -8.78 21.42
C ASP A 148 -8.42 -9.27 20.00
N GLU A 149 -8.09 -8.37 19.08
CA GLU A 149 -7.73 -8.73 17.70
C GLU A 149 -6.47 -9.62 17.63
N SER A 150 -5.50 -9.39 18.53
CA SER A 150 -4.29 -10.24 18.58
C SER A 150 -4.59 -11.64 19.09
N GLU A 151 -5.53 -11.78 20.04
CA GLU A 151 -5.98 -13.07 20.56
C GLU A 151 -6.78 -13.85 19.50
N GLU A 152 -7.68 -13.19 18.78
CA GLU A 152 -8.44 -13.79 17.66
C GLU A 152 -7.50 -14.37 16.58
N LEU A 153 -6.41 -13.66 16.29
CA LEU A 153 -5.42 -14.06 15.29
C LEU A 153 -4.30 -14.95 15.85
N ASN A 154 -4.32 -15.30 17.14
CA ASN A 154 -3.27 -16.06 17.84
C ASN A 154 -1.86 -15.44 17.67
N LEU A 155 -1.76 -14.11 17.75
CA LEU A 155 -0.53 -13.34 17.65
C LEU A 155 -0.22 -12.64 18.97
N SER A 156 1.05 -12.32 19.21
CA SER A 156 1.37 -11.32 20.23
C SER A 156 0.95 -9.93 19.73
N ILE A 157 0.58 -9.04 20.66
CA ILE A 157 0.25 -7.65 20.34
C ILE A 157 1.34 -6.95 19.51
N ASN A 158 2.62 -7.25 19.78
CA ASN A 158 3.74 -6.71 19.01
C ASN A 158 3.76 -7.24 17.57
N LYS A 159 3.51 -8.53 17.35
CA LYS A 159 3.48 -9.13 16.01
C LYS A 159 2.35 -8.54 15.17
N LEU A 160 1.17 -8.35 15.77
CA LEU A 160 0.04 -7.66 15.14
C LEU A 160 0.38 -6.20 14.81
N CYS A 161 0.89 -5.45 15.78
CA CYS A 161 1.24 -4.04 15.59
C CYS A 161 2.29 -3.83 14.50
N ILE A 162 3.36 -4.64 14.46
CA ILE A 162 4.36 -4.54 13.39
C ILE A 162 3.71 -4.85 12.02
N SER A 163 2.85 -5.88 11.93
CA SER A 163 2.15 -6.18 10.68
C SER A 163 1.27 -5.01 10.22
N LYS A 164 0.58 -4.31 11.12
CA LYS A 164 -0.19 -3.10 10.80
C LYS A 164 0.71 -1.92 10.39
N LEU A 165 1.88 -1.75 11.02
CA LEU A 165 2.84 -0.69 10.67
C LEU A 165 3.52 -0.88 9.31
N LEU A 166 3.63 -2.13 8.83
CA LEU A 166 4.17 -2.44 7.51
C LEU A 166 3.18 -2.13 6.37
N GLN A 167 1.87 -2.06 6.69
CA GLN A 167 0.86 -1.69 5.71
C GLN A 167 0.96 -0.21 5.36
N ARG A 168 0.71 0.10 4.09
CA ARG A 168 0.59 1.48 3.64
C ARG A 168 -0.63 2.13 4.30
N ILE A 169 -0.42 3.30 4.89
CA ILE A 169 -1.52 4.18 5.31
C ILE A 169 -1.79 5.20 4.20
N GLU A 170 -3.06 5.36 3.82
CA GLU A 170 -3.45 6.42 2.89
C GLU A 170 -3.32 7.79 3.58
N SER A 171 -2.73 8.74 2.89
CA SER A 171 -2.39 10.07 3.43
C SER A 171 -3.62 10.82 3.99
N ARG A 172 -4.82 10.56 3.46
CA ARG A 172 -6.08 11.13 3.95
C ARG A 172 -6.43 10.75 5.40
N PHE A 173 -5.91 9.63 5.90
CA PHE A 173 -6.15 9.16 7.26
C PHE A 173 -5.07 9.63 8.24
N VAL A 174 -4.06 10.37 7.78
CA VAL A 174 -2.99 10.90 8.61
C VAL A 174 -3.26 12.38 8.91
N PRO A 175 -3.46 12.77 10.17
CA PRO A 175 -3.64 14.17 10.53
C PRO A 175 -2.41 15.01 10.17
N VAL A 176 -2.64 16.23 9.67
CA VAL A 176 -1.57 17.20 9.44
C VAL A 176 -0.99 17.64 10.78
N GLN A 177 0.31 17.47 10.95
CA GLN A 177 0.99 17.87 12.18
C GLN A 177 0.91 19.39 12.36
N GLN A 178 0.26 19.84 13.43
CA GLN A 178 0.19 21.26 13.80
C GLN A 178 1.36 21.65 14.72
N GLY A 179 2.02 22.76 14.42
CA GLY A 179 3.10 23.35 15.22
C GLY A 179 4.51 22.79 14.95
N ARG A 180 5.51 23.25 15.74
CA ARG A 180 6.89 22.76 15.63
C ARG A 180 6.93 21.27 15.96
N ARG A 181 7.61 20.48 15.13
CA ARG A 181 7.86 19.06 15.37
C ARG A 181 8.51 18.88 16.74
N ARG A 182 7.72 18.56 17.77
CA ARG A 182 8.22 18.24 19.10
C ARG A 182 8.81 16.82 19.03
N GLY A 183 10.10 16.76 18.77
CA GLY A 183 10.88 15.54 18.91
C GLY A 183 12.13 15.85 19.70
N ARG A 184 12.23 15.36 20.94
CA ARG A 184 13.56 15.00 21.45
C ARG A 184 14.03 13.84 20.58
N ARG A 185 15.26 13.90 20.06
CA ARG A 185 15.90 12.70 19.49
C ARG A 185 15.77 11.58 20.54
N PRO A 186 15.31 10.37 20.17
CA PRO A 186 15.30 9.25 21.10
C PRO A 186 16.70 9.11 21.67
N GLY A 187 16.87 9.49 22.94
CA GLY A 187 18.15 9.36 23.62
C GLY A 187 18.48 7.88 23.77
N PRO A 188 19.77 7.50 23.87
CA PRO A 188 20.14 6.16 24.29
C PRO A 188 19.43 5.89 25.62
N GLN A 189 18.52 4.92 25.65
CA GLN A 189 17.87 4.54 26.90
C GLN A 189 18.93 3.89 27.78
N GLY A 190 19.24 4.56 28.89
CA GLY A 190 20.21 4.06 29.86
C GLY A 190 19.83 2.66 30.37
N PRO A 191 20.81 1.91 30.91
CA PRO A 191 20.58 0.54 31.34
C PRO A 191 19.43 0.47 32.35
N ARG A 192 18.54 -0.53 32.17
CA ARG A 192 17.47 -0.85 33.12
C ARG A 192 18.09 -1.00 34.51
N LYS A 193 17.65 -0.19 35.46
CA LYS A 193 18.03 -0.30 36.87
C LYS A 193 17.62 -1.71 37.33
N ALA A 194 18.61 -2.58 37.56
CA ALA A 194 18.37 -3.88 38.20
C ALA A 194 17.69 -3.61 39.55
N ALA A 195 16.55 -4.26 39.76
CA ALA A 195 15.76 -4.07 40.96
C ALA A 195 16.57 -4.49 42.19
N VAL A 196 16.59 -3.57 43.15
CA VAL A 196 16.98 -3.70 44.54
C VAL A 196 16.40 -4.99 45.13
N ALA A 197 17.26 -5.96 45.43
CA ALA A 197 16.98 -7.05 46.36
C ALA A 197 18.29 -7.51 46.99
N GLU A 198 18.99 -6.59 47.66
CA GLU A 198 19.93 -6.94 48.71
C GLU A 198 19.67 -5.95 49.86
N GLN A 199 19.64 -6.49 51.08
CA GLN A 199 19.41 -5.83 52.37
C GLN A 199 17.96 -5.62 52.84
N LYS A 200 17.36 -6.70 53.37
CA LYS A 200 16.92 -6.72 54.78
C LYS A 200 18.07 -7.35 55.58
N SER A 201 18.97 -6.54 56.13
CA SER A 201 19.01 -6.15 57.55
C SER A 201 19.17 -7.35 58.49
N ASN A 202 20.44 -7.64 58.79
CA ASN A 202 21.01 -7.94 60.09
C ASN A 202 20.04 -8.02 61.29
N ASP A 203 19.91 -9.21 61.87
CA ASP A 203 19.98 -9.48 63.32
C ASP A 203 20.42 -10.94 63.52
#